data_AF-A0A2V8DHF9-F1
#
_entry.id   AF-A0A2V8DHF9-F1
#
_cell.length_a   1.000
_cell.length_b   1.000
_cell.length_c   1.000
_cell.angle_alpha   90.00
_cell.angle_beta   90.00
_cell.angle_gamma   90.00
#
_symmetry.space_group_name_H-M   'P 1'
#
loop_
_entity.id
_entity.type
_entity.pdbx_description
1 polymer ?
#
loop_
_entity_poly.entity_id
_entity_poly.type
_entity_poly.pdbx_seq_one_letter_code
_entity_poly.pdbx_strand_id
1 'polypeptide(L)'
;MSAALGRCARLLAAAVFGLFVSTSAEAQHTSTAAPPDAEHAAVDMMKFLAGGLLGLGLHESGHLVFDEGFDARPRLTGVHFGPVPFFAISHRSNLTPRREFTVSSAGFWVQEATNEWVFTRRPNIRVEHAWLTKGVVAFNVLNSIGYAMVAFAKAGPVERDTRGMADAIGVDERAIGMLVLTPALLDGYRYFRPDSRWAAWTSRAVKAGSVLLVIKRR
;
A
#
# COMPACT_ATOMS: atom_id res chain seq x y z
N MET A 1 -10.87 13.17 24.39
CA MET A 1 -10.58 12.07 23.44
C MET A 1 -9.35 12.29 22.54
N SER A 2 -8.95 13.53 22.21
CA SER A 2 -7.81 13.81 21.32
C SER A 2 -6.42 13.37 21.83
N ALA A 3 -6.18 13.40 23.15
CA ALA A 3 -4.87 13.05 23.74
C ALA A 3 -4.57 11.54 23.82
N ALA A 4 -5.57 10.67 23.65
CA ALA A 4 -5.39 9.22 23.65
C ALA A 4 -4.95 8.72 22.26
N LEU A 5 -5.57 9.25 21.19
CA LEU A 5 -5.19 8.97 19.81
C LEU A 5 -3.74 9.39 19.50
N GLY A 6 -3.30 10.55 20.02
CA GLY A 6 -1.91 11.01 19.84
C GLY A 6 -0.87 10.13 20.54
N ARG A 7 -1.23 9.47 21.65
CA ARG A 7 -0.35 8.55 22.38
C ARG A 7 -0.28 7.19 21.70
N CYS A 8 -1.40 6.67 21.20
CA CYS A 8 -1.41 5.46 20.38
C CYS A 8 -0.59 5.62 19.09
N ALA A 9 -0.68 6.76 18.41
CA ALA A 9 0.10 7.03 17.19
C ALA A 9 1.62 7.06 17.46
N ARG A 10 2.06 7.64 18.59
CA ARG A 10 3.47 7.68 18.99
C ARG A 10 4.02 6.30 19.40
N LEU A 11 3.20 5.51 20.09
CA LEU A 11 3.57 4.13 20.47
C LEU A 11 3.65 3.22 19.24
N LEU A 12 2.74 3.40 18.26
CA LEU A 12 2.79 2.69 16.99
C LEU A 12 4.03 3.08 16.19
N ALA A 13 4.35 4.37 16.09
CA ALA A 13 5.56 4.85 15.41
C ALA A 13 6.86 4.33 16.07
N ALA A 14 6.91 4.27 17.41
CA ALA A 14 8.05 3.69 18.13
C ALA A 14 8.17 2.17 17.91
N ALA A 15 7.05 1.45 17.88
CA ALA A 15 7.02 0.02 17.57
C ALA A 15 7.49 -0.27 16.12
N VAL A 16 7.07 0.57 15.17
CA VAL A 16 7.51 0.52 13.77
C VAL A 16 9.02 0.74 13.68
N PHE A 17 9.54 1.78 14.34
CA PHE A 17 10.98 2.06 14.34
C PHE A 17 11.80 0.92 14.96
N GLY A 18 11.33 0.32 16.07
CA GLY A 18 11.99 -0.81 16.71
C GLY A 18 12.06 -2.08 15.84
N LEU A 19 11.06 -2.31 15.00
CA LEU A 19 11.02 -3.43 14.06
C LEU A 19 12.02 -3.29 12.91
N PHE A 20 12.32 -2.06 12.46
CA PHE A 20 13.28 -1.82 11.37
C PHE A 20 14.74 -1.82 11.84
N VAL A 21 15.04 -1.37 13.05
CA VAL A 21 16.43 -1.33 13.57
C VAL A 21 16.97 -2.73 13.87
N SER A 22 16.13 -3.63 14.36
CA SER A 22 16.54 -5.00 14.72
C SER A 22 16.82 -5.88 13.48
N THR A 23 16.15 -5.65 12.36
CA THR A 23 16.41 -6.37 11.09
C THR A 23 17.71 -5.95 10.40
N SER A 24 18.17 -4.71 10.58
CA SER A 24 19.43 -4.23 10.01
C SER A 24 20.65 -4.83 10.71
N ALA A 25 20.54 -5.12 12.01
CA ALA A 25 21.61 -5.75 12.78
C ALA A 25 21.85 -7.22 12.39
N GLU A 26 20.79 -8.00 12.11
CA GLU A 26 20.96 -9.39 11.63
C GLU A 26 21.49 -9.47 10.19
N ALA A 27 21.23 -8.47 9.35
CA ALA A 27 21.71 -8.43 7.97
C ALA A 27 23.23 -8.22 7.84
N GLN A 28 23.93 -7.83 8.92
CA GLN A 28 25.37 -7.60 8.93
C GLN A 28 26.21 -8.88 9.17
N HIS A 29 25.58 -10.01 9.47
CA HIS A 29 26.27 -11.30 9.52
C HIS A 29 26.36 -11.91 8.12
N THR A 30 27.30 -11.41 7.31
CA THR A 30 27.49 -11.88 5.93
C THR A 30 28.27 -13.20 5.88
N SER A 31 27.67 -14.17 5.21
CA SER A 31 28.24 -15.47 4.82
C SER A 31 29.28 -15.31 3.70
N THR A 32 30.32 -16.12 3.72
CA THR A 32 31.43 -16.19 2.74
C THR A 32 31.00 -16.83 1.41
N ALA A 33 29.93 -16.35 0.79
CA ALA A 33 29.46 -16.84 -0.51
C ALA A 33 30.08 -16.04 -1.66
N ALA A 34 30.51 -16.74 -2.72
CA ALA A 34 31.00 -16.11 -3.94
C ALA A 34 29.94 -15.13 -4.50
N PRO A 35 30.35 -13.97 -5.05
CA PRO A 35 29.40 -13.01 -5.60
C PRO A 35 28.58 -13.67 -6.72
N PRO A 36 27.26 -13.43 -6.76
CA PRO A 36 26.43 -13.93 -7.85
C PRO A 36 26.93 -13.39 -9.19
N ASP A 37 26.80 -14.20 -10.23
CA ASP A 37 27.07 -13.78 -11.60
C ASP A 37 26.30 -12.50 -11.94
N ALA A 38 27.00 -11.51 -12.51
CA ALA A 38 26.47 -10.18 -12.77
C ALA A 38 25.27 -10.22 -13.74
N GLU A 39 25.28 -11.16 -14.69
CA GLU A 39 24.17 -11.34 -15.63
C GLU A 39 22.89 -11.80 -14.91
N HIS A 40 23.02 -12.80 -14.04
CA HIS A 40 21.92 -13.32 -13.22
C HIS A 40 21.36 -12.22 -12.30
N ALA A 41 22.22 -11.41 -11.69
CA ALA A 41 21.81 -10.29 -10.85
C ALA A 41 21.04 -9.21 -11.63
N ALA A 42 21.48 -8.88 -12.86
CA ALA A 42 20.78 -7.93 -13.73
C ALA A 42 19.40 -8.44 -14.15
N VAL A 43 19.30 -9.72 -14.52
CA VAL A 43 18.02 -10.37 -14.87
C VAL A 43 17.05 -10.34 -13.68
N ASP A 44 17.54 -10.62 -12.48
CA ASP A 44 16.72 -10.60 -11.26
C ASP A 44 16.23 -9.19 -10.90
N MET A 45 17.09 -8.18 -11.08
CA MET A 45 16.69 -6.77 -10.93
C MET A 45 15.61 -6.40 -11.95
N MET A 46 15.77 -6.77 -13.22
CA MET A 46 14.75 -6.51 -14.25
C MET A 46 13.42 -7.17 -13.91
N LYS A 47 13.43 -8.42 -13.43
CA LYS A 47 12.21 -9.10 -12.96
C LYS A 47 11.59 -8.37 -11.79
N PHE A 48 12.39 -7.92 -10.81
CA PHE A 48 11.89 -7.16 -9.67
C PHE A 48 11.22 -5.84 -10.10
N LEU A 49 11.85 -5.07 -10.99
CA LEU A 49 11.29 -3.83 -11.53
C LEU A 49 10.04 -4.07 -12.35
N ALA A 50 10.03 -5.10 -13.21
CA ALA A 50 8.85 -5.52 -13.95
C ALA A 50 7.70 -5.91 -13.00
N GLY A 51 8.02 -6.52 -11.86
CA GLY A 51 7.06 -6.81 -10.80
C GLY A 51 6.46 -5.56 -10.20
N GLY A 52 7.28 -4.53 -9.96
CA GLY A 52 6.79 -3.23 -9.49
C GLY A 52 5.85 -2.56 -10.50
N LEU A 53 6.19 -2.59 -11.80
CA LEU A 53 5.32 -2.08 -12.87
C LEU A 53 4.01 -2.88 -12.98
N LEU A 54 4.05 -4.19 -12.78
CA LEU A 54 2.85 -5.01 -12.72
C LEU A 54 1.99 -4.64 -11.50
N GLY A 55 2.60 -4.42 -10.34
CA GLY A 55 1.91 -3.92 -9.14
C GLY A 55 1.20 -2.59 -9.39
N LEU A 56 1.87 -1.65 -10.06
CA LEU A 56 1.27 -0.40 -10.50
C LEU A 56 0.07 -0.63 -11.42
N GLY A 57 0.23 -1.45 -12.47
CA GLY A 57 -0.86 -1.77 -13.39
C GLY A 57 -2.07 -2.41 -12.68
N LEU A 58 -1.82 -3.28 -11.69
CA LEU A 58 -2.89 -3.87 -10.87
C LEU A 58 -3.58 -2.81 -10.00
N HIS A 59 -2.83 -1.90 -9.38
CA HIS A 59 -3.40 -0.78 -8.60
C HIS A 59 -4.33 0.08 -9.45
N GLU A 60 -3.85 0.56 -10.60
CA GLU A 60 -4.64 1.38 -11.53
C GLU A 60 -5.85 0.60 -12.08
N SER A 61 -5.71 -0.73 -12.29
CA SER A 61 -6.83 -1.57 -12.74
C SER A 61 -7.98 -1.60 -11.73
N GLY A 62 -7.69 -1.44 -10.43
CA GLY A 62 -8.71 -1.31 -9.40
C GLY A 62 -9.60 -0.12 -9.66
N HIS A 63 -9.03 1.07 -9.84
CA HIS A 63 -9.77 2.27 -10.18
C HIS A 63 -10.59 2.10 -11.45
N LEU A 64 -9.99 1.57 -12.53
CA LEU A 64 -10.68 1.38 -13.82
C LEU A 64 -11.93 0.47 -13.71
N VAL A 65 -11.86 -0.62 -12.96
CA VAL A 65 -12.99 -1.54 -12.79
C VAL A 65 -14.18 -0.84 -12.10
N PHE A 66 -13.91 -0.05 -11.07
CA PHE A 66 -14.95 0.66 -10.34
C PHE A 66 -15.40 1.93 -11.05
N ASP A 67 -14.51 2.62 -11.76
CA ASP A 67 -14.84 3.80 -12.56
C ASP A 67 -15.74 3.45 -13.75
N GLU A 68 -15.43 2.36 -14.48
CA GLU A 68 -16.29 1.85 -15.55
C GLU A 68 -17.62 1.34 -14.97
N GLY A 69 -17.57 0.61 -13.85
CA GLY A 69 -18.76 0.11 -13.14
C GLY A 69 -19.69 1.21 -12.61
N PHE A 70 -19.20 2.44 -12.45
CA PHE A 70 -19.97 3.59 -11.99
C PHE A 70 -20.21 4.68 -13.06
N ASP A 71 -19.85 4.44 -14.33
CA ASP A 71 -19.87 5.44 -15.44
C ASP A 71 -19.14 6.75 -15.07
N ALA A 72 -18.04 6.62 -14.32
CA ALA A 72 -17.26 7.73 -13.79
C ALA A 72 -16.36 8.40 -14.86
N ARG A 73 -16.22 7.78 -16.04
CA ARG A 73 -15.40 8.20 -17.20
C ARG A 73 -13.98 8.63 -16.77
N PRO A 74 -13.12 7.67 -16.42
CA PRO A 74 -11.81 7.95 -15.86
C PRO A 74 -10.93 8.69 -16.88
N ARG A 75 -10.30 9.79 -16.45
CA ARG A 75 -9.21 10.42 -17.18
C ARG A 75 -7.91 10.23 -16.41
N LEU A 76 -6.95 9.60 -17.06
CA LEU A 76 -5.55 9.66 -16.65
C LEU A 76 -5.06 11.09 -16.85
N THR A 77 -4.93 11.81 -15.75
CA THR A 77 -4.29 13.13 -15.75
C THR A 77 -2.90 12.94 -15.15
N GLY A 78 -1.88 13.11 -15.97
CA GLY A 78 -0.51 13.16 -15.47
C GLY A 78 -0.36 14.40 -14.60
N VAL A 79 -0.01 14.22 -13.32
CA VAL A 79 0.30 15.33 -12.42
C VAL A 79 1.77 15.24 -12.06
N HIS A 80 2.49 16.34 -12.24
CA HIS A 80 3.87 16.43 -11.79
C HIS A 80 3.89 16.89 -10.33
N PHE A 81 4.32 16.00 -9.42
CA PHE A 81 4.67 16.37 -8.04
C PHE A 81 6.19 16.25 -7.86
N GLY A 82 6.91 17.32 -8.22
CA GLY A 82 8.37 17.32 -8.21
C GLY A 82 8.97 16.38 -9.26
N PRO A 83 10.12 15.71 -9.00
CA PRO A 83 10.79 14.85 -9.96
C PRO A 83 10.12 13.47 -10.15
N VAL A 84 9.02 13.19 -9.45
CA VAL A 84 8.35 11.88 -9.46
C VAL A 84 7.06 11.98 -10.29
N PRO A 85 6.87 11.17 -11.35
CA PRO A 85 5.62 11.14 -12.08
C PRO A 85 4.51 10.58 -11.18
N PHE A 86 3.40 11.33 -11.08
CA PHE A 86 2.19 10.90 -10.40
C PHE A 86 1.07 10.78 -11.45
N PHE A 87 0.31 9.68 -11.40
CA PHE A 87 -0.89 9.53 -12.22
C PHE A 87 -2.09 9.81 -11.32
N ALA A 88 -2.89 10.81 -11.68
CA ALA A 88 -4.18 11.02 -11.05
C ALA A 88 -5.24 10.43 -11.96
N ILE A 89 -5.96 9.41 -11.50
CA ILE A 89 -7.23 9.04 -12.13
C ILE A 89 -8.28 10.01 -11.62
N SER A 90 -8.82 10.80 -12.54
CA SER A 90 -9.86 11.78 -12.25
C SER A 90 -11.21 11.28 -12.77
N HIS A 91 -12.22 11.27 -11.90
CA HIS A 91 -13.60 10.88 -12.20
C HIS A 91 -14.55 12.08 -12.13
N ARG A 92 -15.76 11.96 -12.69
CA ARG A 92 -16.78 13.03 -12.66
C ARG A 92 -17.07 13.47 -11.21
N SER A 93 -17.23 14.78 -11.01
CA SER A 93 -17.46 15.42 -9.71
C SER A 93 -18.83 15.16 -9.05
N ASN A 94 -19.67 14.29 -9.61
CA ASN A 94 -21.03 14.03 -9.15
C ASN A 94 -21.25 12.63 -8.56
N LEU A 95 -20.18 11.95 -8.15
CA LEU A 95 -20.31 10.67 -7.45
C LEU A 95 -20.96 10.85 -6.07
N THR A 96 -21.85 9.93 -5.70
CA THR A 96 -22.32 9.85 -4.30
C THR A 96 -21.13 9.57 -3.38
N PRO A 97 -21.12 10.04 -2.12
CA PRO A 97 -19.98 9.83 -1.21
C PRO A 97 -19.52 8.36 -1.10
N ARG A 98 -20.45 7.40 -1.16
CA ARG A 98 -20.10 5.96 -1.13
C ARG A 98 -19.33 5.50 -2.37
N ARG A 99 -19.72 5.99 -3.55
CA ARG A 99 -19.05 5.68 -4.82
C ARG A 99 -17.68 6.31 -4.86
N GLU A 100 -17.58 7.57 -4.47
CA GLU A 100 -16.30 8.29 -4.32
C GLU A 100 -15.35 7.50 -3.42
N PHE A 101 -15.79 7.13 -2.20
CA PHE A 101 -14.96 6.33 -1.29
C PHE A 101 -14.52 5.00 -1.92
N THR A 102 -15.43 4.32 -2.64
CA THR A 102 -15.15 3.03 -3.27
C THR A 102 -14.09 3.16 -4.36
N VAL A 103 -14.25 4.13 -5.26
CA VAL A 103 -13.32 4.40 -6.36
C VAL A 103 -11.96 4.81 -5.80
N SER A 104 -11.90 5.78 -4.89
CA SER A 104 -10.65 6.21 -4.28
C SER A 104 -9.97 5.11 -3.45
N SER A 105 -10.71 4.13 -2.93
CA SER A 105 -10.13 3.00 -2.19
C SER A 105 -9.66 1.85 -3.09
N ALA A 106 -10.08 1.81 -4.35
CA ALA A 106 -10.01 0.61 -5.18
C ALA A 106 -8.58 0.13 -5.40
N GLY A 107 -7.65 1.03 -5.74
CA GLY A 107 -6.25 0.69 -5.90
C GLY A 107 -5.61 0.15 -4.62
N PHE A 108 -6.00 0.66 -3.43
CA PHE A 108 -5.54 0.10 -2.15
C PHE A 108 -6.07 -1.31 -1.92
N TRP A 109 -7.35 -1.56 -2.17
CA TRP A 109 -7.92 -2.90 -1.98
C TRP A 109 -7.32 -3.94 -2.92
N VAL A 110 -7.04 -3.59 -4.17
CA VAL A 110 -6.36 -4.50 -5.11
C VAL A 110 -4.96 -4.84 -4.62
N GLN A 111 -4.18 -3.85 -4.17
CA GLN A 111 -2.85 -4.08 -3.59
C GLN A 111 -2.93 -4.99 -2.36
N GLU A 112 -3.86 -4.70 -1.44
CA GLU A 112 -4.06 -5.45 -0.20
C GLU A 112 -4.50 -6.89 -0.43
N ALA A 113 -5.41 -7.11 -1.39
CA ALA A 113 -5.88 -8.42 -1.80
C ALA A 113 -4.78 -9.22 -2.52
N THR A 114 -4.01 -8.56 -3.39
CA THR A 114 -2.87 -9.18 -4.07
C THR A 114 -1.82 -9.65 -3.06
N ASN A 115 -1.46 -8.81 -2.09
CA ASN A 115 -0.55 -9.21 -1.01
C ASN A 115 -1.11 -10.37 -0.18
N GLU A 116 -2.40 -10.35 0.15
CA GLU A 116 -3.02 -11.43 0.93
C GLU A 116 -2.99 -12.77 0.17
N TRP A 117 -3.25 -12.73 -1.14
CA TRP A 117 -3.11 -13.90 -2.00
C TRP A 117 -1.68 -14.41 -2.03
N VAL A 118 -0.68 -13.54 -2.23
CA VAL A 118 0.74 -13.91 -2.22
C VAL A 118 1.12 -14.55 -0.89
N PHE A 119 0.86 -13.91 0.24
CA PHE A 119 1.26 -14.46 1.55
C PHE A 119 0.51 -15.72 1.95
N THR A 120 -0.69 -15.95 1.41
CA THR A 120 -1.43 -17.20 1.63
C THR A 120 -0.86 -18.35 0.78
N ARG A 121 -0.48 -18.08 -0.48
CA ARG A 121 0.01 -19.11 -1.40
C ARG A 121 1.51 -19.36 -1.29
N ARG A 122 2.26 -18.34 -0.90
CA ARG A 122 3.73 -18.30 -0.85
C ARG A 122 4.18 -17.64 0.46
N PRO A 123 3.91 -18.27 1.61
CA PRO A 123 4.23 -17.67 2.90
C PRO A 123 5.73 -17.35 3.02
N ASN A 124 6.60 -18.16 2.40
CA ASN A 124 8.06 -17.98 2.46
C ASN A 124 8.63 -17.17 1.29
N ILE A 125 7.83 -16.32 0.64
CA ILE A 125 8.19 -15.57 -0.58
C ILE A 125 9.54 -14.83 -0.48
N ARG A 126 9.95 -14.40 0.71
CA ARG A 126 11.24 -13.75 0.97
C ARG A 126 12.44 -14.59 0.54
N VAL A 127 12.45 -15.88 0.84
CA VAL A 127 13.57 -16.79 0.52
C VAL A 127 13.39 -17.49 -0.82
N GLU A 128 12.20 -17.42 -1.40
CA GLU A 128 11.92 -17.98 -2.73
C GLU A 128 12.58 -17.14 -3.84
N HIS A 129 13.02 -17.80 -4.92
CA HIS A 129 13.59 -17.13 -6.09
C HIS A 129 12.48 -16.62 -7.03
N ALA A 130 11.76 -15.59 -6.57
CA ALA A 130 10.54 -15.08 -7.19
C ALA A 130 10.53 -13.56 -7.33
N TRP A 131 11.56 -13.04 -8.00
CA TRP A 131 11.82 -11.61 -8.07
C TRP A 131 10.66 -10.77 -8.63
N LEU A 132 9.93 -11.26 -9.62
CA LEU A 132 8.72 -10.61 -10.12
C LEU A 132 7.67 -10.43 -9.02
N THR A 133 7.33 -11.48 -8.29
CA THR A 133 6.36 -11.41 -7.18
C THR A 133 6.86 -10.54 -6.03
N LYS A 134 8.16 -10.59 -5.73
CA LYS A 134 8.78 -9.69 -4.73
C LYS A 134 8.63 -8.21 -5.14
N GLY A 135 8.77 -7.91 -6.43
CA GLY A 135 8.53 -6.58 -6.99
C GLY A 135 7.10 -6.11 -6.79
N VAL A 136 6.10 -6.97 -7.05
CA VAL A 136 4.68 -6.65 -6.82
C VAL A 136 4.42 -6.34 -5.34
N VAL A 137 4.89 -7.20 -4.43
CA VAL A 137 4.73 -7.00 -2.98
C VAL A 137 5.42 -5.71 -2.52
N ALA A 138 6.64 -5.46 -3.00
CA ALA A 138 7.41 -4.26 -2.67
C ALA A 138 6.69 -2.99 -3.14
N PHE A 139 6.18 -2.98 -4.38
CA PHE A 139 5.37 -1.87 -4.88
C PHE A 139 4.16 -1.63 -3.98
N ASN A 140 3.34 -2.65 -3.72
CA ASN A 140 2.13 -2.51 -2.91
C ASN A 140 2.41 -1.91 -1.53
N VAL A 141 3.46 -2.39 -0.84
CA VAL A 141 3.84 -1.89 0.49
C VAL A 141 4.38 -0.45 0.40
N LEU A 142 5.33 -0.18 -0.50
CA LEU A 142 5.98 1.12 -0.61
C LEU A 142 5.02 2.21 -1.11
N ASN A 143 4.13 1.87 -2.03
CA ASN A 143 3.12 2.78 -2.55
C ASN A 143 2.14 3.21 -1.43
N SER A 144 1.62 2.26 -0.65
CA SER A 144 0.79 2.56 0.53
C SER A 144 1.52 3.43 1.57
N ILE A 145 2.80 3.18 1.81
CA ILE A 145 3.62 4.04 2.68
C ILE A 145 3.72 5.46 2.09
N GLY A 146 3.99 5.58 0.79
CA GLY A 146 4.06 6.87 0.09
C GLY A 146 2.78 7.68 0.23
N TYR A 147 1.63 7.06 -0.07
CA TYR A 147 0.31 7.66 0.10
C TYR A 147 0.02 8.09 1.54
N ALA A 148 0.38 7.27 2.53
CA ALA A 148 0.22 7.64 3.92
C ALA A 148 1.07 8.86 4.32
N MET A 149 2.31 8.94 3.86
CA MET A 149 3.19 10.08 4.11
C MET A 149 2.63 11.37 3.51
N VAL A 150 2.12 11.29 2.27
CA VAL A 150 1.44 12.40 1.58
C VAL A 150 0.20 12.84 2.35
N ALA A 151 -0.64 11.90 2.81
CA ALA A 151 -1.81 12.16 3.65
C ALA A 151 -1.44 12.81 5.00
N PHE A 152 -0.35 12.39 5.65
CA PHE A 152 0.12 13.01 6.90
C PHE A 152 0.59 14.43 6.71
N ALA A 153 1.37 14.65 5.66
CA ALA A 153 1.85 15.96 5.26
C ALA A 153 0.71 16.87 4.76
N LYS A 154 -0.43 16.29 4.35
CA LYS A 154 -1.48 16.96 3.56
C LYS A 154 -0.91 17.68 2.33
N ALA A 155 0.21 17.18 1.84
CA ALA A 155 0.89 17.66 0.64
C ALA A 155 0.44 16.81 -0.56
N GLY A 156 0.70 17.27 -1.79
CA GLY A 156 0.35 16.51 -2.99
C GLY A 156 -0.90 17.00 -3.72
N PRO A 157 -1.23 16.37 -4.86
CA PRO A 157 -2.34 16.78 -5.71
C PRO A 157 -3.69 16.65 -5.00
N VAL A 158 -4.68 17.44 -5.42
CA VAL A 158 -6.00 17.44 -4.79
C VAL A 158 -6.78 16.17 -5.14
N GLU A 159 -6.40 15.53 -6.23
CA GLU A 159 -6.99 14.32 -6.81
C GLU A 159 -6.47 13.02 -6.19
N ARG A 160 -5.60 13.08 -5.18
CA ARG A 160 -5.05 11.87 -4.55
C ARG A 160 -6.14 11.05 -3.86
N ASP A 161 -6.04 9.73 -4.00
CA ASP A 161 -6.98 8.75 -3.44
C ASP A 161 -7.28 8.94 -1.96
N THR A 162 -6.24 9.16 -1.13
CA THR A 162 -6.40 9.32 0.33
C THR A 162 -7.29 10.50 0.69
N ARG A 163 -7.25 11.56 -0.13
CA ARG A 163 -8.11 12.73 0.05
C ARG A 163 -9.53 12.45 -0.41
N GLY A 164 -9.72 11.82 -1.58
CA GLY A 164 -11.04 11.40 -2.04
C GLY A 164 -11.76 10.51 -1.02
N MET A 165 -11.05 9.53 -0.45
CA MET A 165 -11.54 8.73 0.67
C MET A 165 -11.96 9.58 1.87
N ALA A 166 -11.10 10.53 2.29
CA ALA A 166 -11.33 11.34 3.47
C ALA A 166 -12.55 12.27 3.33
N ASP A 167 -12.63 12.96 2.20
CA ASP A 167 -13.70 13.89 1.86
C ASP A 167 -15.04 13.16 1.72
N ALA A 168 -15.03 11.96 1.13
CA ALA A 168 -16.21 11.11 0.97
C ALA A 168 -16.87 10.74 2.30
N ILE A 169 -16.08 10.32 3.31
CA ILE A 169 -16.63 9.88 4.61
C ILE A 169 -16.52 10.94 5.72
N GLY A 170 -16.14 12.17 5.37
CA GLY A 170 -16.07 13.31 6.29
C GLY A 170 -15.08 13.14 7.44
N VAL A 171 -13.89 12.61 7.17
CA VAL A 171 -12.82 12.44 8.18
C VAL A 171 -11.57 13.22 7.81
N ASP A 172 -10.68 13.41 8.79
CA ASP A 172 -9.36 13.96 8.49
C ASP A 172 -8.54 12.98 7.64
N GLU A 173 -7.90 13.47 6.59
CA GLU A 173 -7.09 12.66 5.67
C GLU A 173 -6.00 11.85 6.37
N ARG A 174 -5.46 12.33 7.49
CA ARG A 174 -4.47 11.59 8.29
C ARG A 174 -5.03 10.28 8.84
N ALA A 175 -6.33 10.21 9.10
CA ALA A 175 -6.98 8.97 9.50
C ALA A 175 -6.99 7.95 8.35
N ILE A 176 -7.19 8.40 7.11
CA ILE A 176 -7.04 7.56 5.92
C ILE A 176 -5.57 7.14 5.72
N GLY A 177 -4.63 8.07 5.92
CA GLY A 177 -3.21 7.74 5.91
C GLY A 177 -2.86 6.61 6.88
N MET A 178 -3.38 6.65 8.11
CA MET A 178 -3.24 5.55 9.08
C MET A 178 -3.91 4.25 8.61
N LEU A 179 -5.11 4.35 8.02
CA LEU A 179 -5.87 3.20 7.52
C LEU A 179 -5.10 2.43 6.45
N VAL A 180 -4.44 3.14 5.52
CA VAL A 180 -3.64 2.56 4.43
C VAL A 180 -2.25 2.14 4.90
N LEU A 181 -1.64 2.89 5.82
CA LEU A 181 -0.32 2.56 6.36
C LEU A 181 -0.32 1.26 7.18
N THR A 182 -1.34 1.07 8.01
CA THR A 182 -1.40 -0.04 8.97
C THR A 182 -1.28 -1.42 8.29
N PRO A 183 -2.09 -1.78 7.27
CA PRO A 183 -1.95 -3.07 6.60
C PRO A 183 -0.64 -3.17 5.83
N ALA A 184 -0.10 -2.07 5.29
CA ALA A 184 1.20 -2.07 4.60
C ALA A 184 2.36 -2.42 5.56
N LEU A 185 2.36 -1.87 6.77
CA LEU A 185 3.34 -2.21 7.80
C LEU A 185 3.21 -3.66 8.28
N LEU A 186 1.98 -4.13 8.45
CA LEU A 186 1.72 -5.52 8.86
C LEU A 186 2.12 -6.51 7.76
N ASP A 187 1.88 -6.18 6.50
CA ASP A 187 2.29 -6.98 5.35
C ASP A 187 3.81 -6.96 5.16
N GLY A 188 4.44 -5.80 5.36
CA GLY A 188 5.90 -5.68 5.45
C GLY A 188 6.45 -6.58 6.57
N TYR A 189 5.85 -6.56 7.76
CA TYR A 189 6.25 -7.45 8.86
C TYR A 189 6.08 -8.94 8.50
N ARG A 190 4.94 -9.32 7.88
CA ARG A 190 4.68 -10.69 7.43
C ARG A 190 5.68 -11.18 6.39
N TYR A 191 6.20 -10.30 5.53
CA TYR A 191 7.25 -10.64 4.58
C TYR A 191 8.53 -11.15 5.28
N PHE A 192 8.86 -10.63 6.47
CA PHE A 192 10.00 -11.08 7.27
C PHE A 192 9.64 -12.17 8.29
N ARG A 193 8.38 -12.22 8.74
CA ARG A 193 7.89 -13.12 9.78
C ARG A 193 6.63 -13.86 9.31
N PRO A 194 6.77 -14.84 8.39
CA PRO A 194 5.63 -15.45 7.71
C PRO A 194 4.72 -16.27 8.63
N ASP A 195 5.26 -16.83 9.70
CA ASP A 195 4.50 -17.62 10.69
C ASP A 195 3.70 -16.77 11.69
N SER A 196 3.77 -15.43 11.59
CA SER A 196 3.10 -14.53 12.51
C SER A 196 1.58 -14.47 12.27
N ARG A 197 0.86 -15.36 12.95
CA ARG A 197 -0.61 -15.43 12.89
C ARG A 197 -1.28 -14.14 13.34
N TRP A 198 -0.75 -13.47 14.37
CA TRP A 198 -1.33 -12.21 14.86
C TRP A 198 -1.22 -11.13 13.78
N ALA A 199 -0.08 -11.01 13.11
CA ALA A 199 0.12 -10.01 12.07
C ALA A 199 -0.79 -10.28 10.87
N ALA A 200 -0.95 -11.55 10.48
CA ALA A 200 -1.87 -11.95 9.42
C ALA A 200 -3.33 -11.60 9.74
N TRP A 201 -3.81 -11.96 10.93
CA TRP A 201 -5.20 -11.66 11.32
C TRP A 201 -5.45 -10.17 11.53
N THR A 202 -4.51 -9.44 12.12
CA THR A 202 -4.62 -7.98 12.26
C THR A 202 -4.63 -7.31 10.88
N SER A 203 -3.76 -7.73 9.95
CA SER A 203 -3.74 -7.18 8.59
C SER A 203 -5.09 -7.39 7.90
N ARG A 204 -5.61 -8.62 7.93
CA ARG A 204 -6.93 -8.97 7.37
C ARG A 204 -8.07 -8.17 8.01
N ALA A 205 -8.05 -8.00 9.33
CA ALA A 205 -9.08 -7.24 10.04
C ALA A 205 -9.09 -5.76 9.63
N VAL A 206 -7.90 -5.15 9.48
CA VAL A 206 -7.80 -3.75 9.04
C VAL A 206 -8.27 -3.59 7.60
N LYS A 207 -7.87 -4.50 6.70
CA LYS A 207 -8.32 -4.53 5.30
C LYS A 207 -9.85 -4.70 5.19
N ALA A 208 -10.42 -5.65 5.93
CA ALA A 208 -11.88 -5.83 5.98
C ALA A 208 -12.58 -4.59 6.55
N GLY A 209 -12.00 -3.98 7.60
CA GLY A 209 -12.49 -2.74 8.17
C GLY A 209 -12.48 -1.59 7.16
N SER A 210 -11.43 -1.46 6.33
CA SER A 210 -11.33 -0.44 5.28
C SER A 210 -12.47 -0.58 4.27
N VAL A 211 -12.78 -1.81 3.83
CA VAL A 211 -13.92 -2.10 2.93
C VAL A 211 -15.26 -1.75 3.57
N LEU A 212 -15.45 -2.06 4.85
CA LEU A 212 -16.70 -1.77 5.55
C LEU A 212 -16.99 -0.26 5.70
N LEU A 213 -15.98 0.61 5.59
CA LEU A 213 -16.18 2.05 5.61
C LEU A 213 -17.01 2.57 4.43
N VAL A 214 -17.20 1.79 3.35
CA VAL A 214 -18.15 2.11 2.26
C VAL A 214 -19.57 2.32 2.78
N ILE A 215 -19.95 1.64 3.85
CA ILE A 215 -21.31 1.72 4.40
C ILE A 215 -21.49 3.00 5.23
N LYS A 216 -20.39 3.56 5.75
CA LYS A 216 -20.38 4.75 6.60
C LYS A 216 -21.07 5.90 5.89
N ARG A 217 -22.00 6.55 6.60
CA ARG A 217 -22.64 7.78 6.16
C ARG A 217 -21.82 8.96 6.68
N ARG A 218 -21.76 10.01 5.87
CA ARG A 218 -21.13 11.28 6.23
C ARG A 218 -21.92 11.96 7.35
#